data_AF-A0A2A9M4Q5-F1
#
_entry.id   AF-A0A2A9M4Q5-F1
#
_cell.length_a   1.000
_cell.length_b   1.000
_cell.length_c   1.000
_cell.angle_alpha   90.00
_cell.angle_beta   90.00
_cell.angle_gamma   90.00
#
_symmetry.space_group_name_H-M   'P 1'
#
loop_
_entity.id
_entity.type
_entity.pdbx_description
1 polymer ?
#
loop_
_entity_poly.entity_id
_entity_poly.type
_entity_poly.pdbx_seq_one_letter_code
_entity_poly.pdbx_strand_id
1 'polypeptide(L)'
;MPTSSIMLSKSKERLETVCSLSTILSNWLIFLQTAFGLIELSHPDNSIPVNRFVTPLHIVPEWYFLAYYAVLKVIPSKTGGLLVFMLSTCQ
;
A
#
# COMPACT_ATOMS: atom_id res chain seq x y z
N MET A 1 -37.66 3.59 10.57
CA MET A 1 -36.70 3.39 9.46
C MET A 1 -35.39 4.08 9.84
N PRO A 2 -34.23 3.41 9.80
CA PRO A 2 -32.96 4.11 10.04
C PRO A 2 -32.77 5.19 8.98
N THR A 3 -32.40 6.40 9.41
CA THR A 3 -32.12 7.52 8.51
C THR A 3 -30.87 7.22 7.66
N SER A 4 -30.84 7.74 6.43
CA SER A 4 -29.72 7.55 5.49
C SER A 4 -28.36 7.92 6.08
N SER A 5 -28.33 8.89 7.00
CA SER A 5 -27.13 9.32 7.74
C SER A 5 -26.59 8.26 8.71
N ILE A 6 -27.44 7.45 9.35
CA ILE A 6 -27.03 6.38 10.27
C ILE A 6 -26.46 5.19 9.49
N MET A 7 -27.02 4.88 8.33
CA MET A 7 -26.47 3.85 7.43
C MET A 7 -25.10 4.27 6.87
N LEU A 8 -24.93 5.56 6.57
CA LEU A 8 -23.66 6.15 6.11
C LEU A 8 -22.58 6.16 7.21
N SER A 9 -22.92 6.52 8.45
CA SER A 9 -21.95 6.49 9.54
C SER A 9 -21.50 5.07 9.89
N LYS A 10 -22.45 4.10 9.91
CA LYS A 10 -22.15 2.69 10.16
C LYS A 10 -21.28 2.06 9.07
N SER A 11 -21.52 2.43 7.80
CA SER A 11 -20.70 1.94 6.68
C SER A 11 -19.30 2.55 6.68
N LYS A 12 -19.17 3.85 7.00
CA LYS A 12 -17.87 4.51 7.18
C LYS A 12 -17.04 3.89 8.30
N GLU A 13 -17.64 3.68 9.48
CA GLU A 13 -17.01 3.00 10.63
C GLU A 13 -16.56 1.57 10.28
N ARG A 14 -17.37 0.84 9.50
CA ARG A 14 -17.02 -0.50 9.02
C ARG A 14 -15.86 -0.48 8.02
N LEU A 15 -15.80 0.52 7.14
CA LEU A 15 -14.68 0.74 6.21
C LEU A 15 -13.38 1.12 6.94
N GLU A 16 -13.46 2.01 7.95
CA GLU A 16 -12.31 2.42 8.77
C GLU A 16 -11.75 1.23 9.55
N THR A 17 -12.61 0.41 10.14
CA THR A 17 -12.21 -0.80 10.87
C THR A 17 -11.52 -1.82 9.94
N VAL A 18 -12.05 -2.06 8.73
CA VAL A 18 -11.46 -3.00 7.75
C VAL A 18 -10.09 -2.51 7.26
N CYS A 19 -9.95 -1.21 7.02
CA CYS A 19 -8.69 -0.60 6.60
C CYS A 19 -7.62 -0.66 7.70
N SER A 20 -8.01 -0.38 8.95
CA SER A 20 -7.15 -0.50 10.13
C SER A 20 -6.66 -1.94 10.35
N LEU A 21 -7.53 -2.94 10.19
CA LEU A 21 -7.13 -4.34 10.29
C LEU A 21 -6.15 -4.74 9.16
N SER A 22 -6.37 -4.24 7.94
CA SER A 22 -5.48 -4.49 6.81
C SER A 22 -4.06 -3.96 7.03
N THR A 23 -3.90 -2.78 7.64
CA THR A 23 -2.58 -2.18 7.89
C THR A 23 -1.84 -2.88 9.04
N ILE A 24 -2.58 -3.28 10.08
CA ILE A 24 -2.03 -4.08 11.18
C ILE A 24 -1.49 -5.41 10.64
N LEU A 25 -2.25 -6.11 9.80
CA LEU A 25 -1.83 -7.37 9.19
C LEU A 25 -0.57 -7.20 8.32
N SER A 26 -0.48 -6.16 7.49
CA SER A 26 0.72 -5.91 6.68
C SER A 26 1.97 -5.61 7.53
N ASN A 27 1.82 -4.89 8.65
CA ASN A 27 2.94 -4.58 9.54
C ASN A 27 3.49 -5.83 10.24
N TRP A 28 2.61 -6.75 10.67
CA TRP A 28 3.03 -8.03 11.23
C TRP A 28 3.76 -8.89 10.20
N LEU A 29 3.28 -8.94 8.96
CA LEU A 29 3.94 -9.69 7.88
C LEU A 29 5.33 -9.13 7.53
N ILE A 30 5.51 -7.81 7.51
CA ILE A 30 6.83 -7.18 7.28
C ILE A 30 7.80 -7.52 8.43
N PHE A 31 7.32 -7.49 9.68
CA PHE A 31 8.13 -7.90 10.83
C PHE A 31 8.60 -9.35 10.71
N LEU A 32 7.69 -10.27 10.34
CA LEU A 32 8.05 -11.68 10.11
C LEU A 32 9.04 -11.83 8.95
N GLN A 33 8.84 -11.13 7.83
CA GLN A 33 9.76 -11.17 6.69
C GLN A 33 11.18 -10.71 7.06
N THR A 34 11.31 -9.66 7.87
CA THR A 34 12.61 -9.12 8.32
C THR A 34 13.26 -9.99 9.39
N ALA A 35 12.47 -10.54 10.33
CA ALA A 35 12.98 -11.37 11.42
C ALA A 35 13.47 -12.74 10.95
N PHE A 36 12.80 -13.33 9.96
CA PHE A 36 13.10 -14.68 9.46
C PHE A 36 13.80 -14.70 8.10
N GLY A 37 14.01 -13.55 7.47
CA GLY A 37 14.74 -13.45 6.20
C GLY A 37 14.02 -14.13 5.03
N LEU A 38 12.70 -13.94 4.91
CA LEU A 38 11.91 -14.54 3.83
C LEU A 38 12.17 -13.85 2.47
N ILE A 39 13.04 -14.45 1.65
CA ILE A 39 13.42 -13.93 0.33
C ILE A 39 12.32 -14.17 -0.72
N GLU A 40 11.51 -15.21 -0.58
CA GLU A 40 10.47 -15.59 -1.57
C GLU A 40 9.39 -14.53 -1.78
N LEU A 41 9.20 -13.63 -0.81
CA LEU A 41 8.27 -12.50 -0.91
C LEU A 41 8.89 -11.28 -1.62
N SER A 42 10.19 -11.27 -1.87
CA SER A 42 10.93 -10.19 -2.53
C SER A 42 11.01 -10.42 -4.05
N HIS A 43 11.08 -9.35 -4.82
CA HIS A 43 11.23 -9.46 -6.28
C HIS A 43 12.62 -10.05 -6.65
N PRO A 44 12.72 -11.03 -7.57
CA PRO A 44 13.99 -11.66 -7.93
C PRO A 44 15.03 -10.68 -8.46
N ASP A 45 14.59 -9.63 -9.17
CA ASP A 45 15.47 -8.57 -9.70
C ASP A 45 16.25 -7.81 -8.61
N ASN A 46 15.79 -7.83 -7.36
CA ASN A 46 16.52 -7.23 -6.22
C ASN A 46 17.83 -7.97 -5.89
N SER A 47 18.02 -9.18 -6.43
CA SER A 47 19.27 -9.96 -6.25
C SER A 47 20.36 -9.58 -7.27
N ILE A 48 20.03 -8.76 -8.28
CA ILE A 48 20.96 -8.29 -9.30
C ILE A 48 21.66 -7.02 -8.78
N PRO A 49 22.98 -6.85 -8.95
CA PRO A 49 23.66 -5.64 -8.53
C PRO A 49 23.13 -4.39 -9.25
N VAL A 50 22.98 -3.30 -8.51
CA VAL A 50 22.36 -2.06 -9.01
C VAL A 50 23.17 -1.42 -10.15
N ASN A 51 22.49 -1.07 -11.24
CA ASN A 51 23.03 -0.25 -12.33
C ASN A 51 22.27 1.08 -12.41
N ARG A 52 22.96 2.20 -12.13
CA ARG A 52 22.35 3.54 -12.11
C ARG A 52 21.95 4.08 -13.50
N PHE A 53 22.45 3.48 -14.58
CA PHE A 53 22.18 3.91 -15.95
C PHE A 53 21.09 3.09 -16.64
N VAL A 54 20.61 2.01 -16.02
CA VAL A 54 19.63 1.09 -16.62
C VAL A 54 18.51 0.84 -15.62
N THR A 55 17.28 1.19 -16.01
CA THR A 55 16.08 0.77 -15.30
C THR A 55 15.54 -0.51 -15.94
N PRO A 56 15.29 -1.58 -15.18
CA PRO A 56 14.70 -2.80 -15.73
C PRO A 56 13.29 -2.53 -16.26
N LEU A 57 12.88 -3.30 -17.28
CA LEU A 57 11.61 -3.09 -18.00
C LEU A 57 10.38 -3.29 -17.09
N HIS A 58 10.47 -4.18 -16.10
CA HIS A 58 9.38 -4.55 -15.21
C HIS A 58 9.71 -4.23 -13.75
N ILE A 59 9.93 -2.94 -13.45
CA ILE A 59 10.14 -2.48 -12.06
C ILE A 59 8.80 -2.37 -11.33
N VAL A 60 8.65 -3.14 -10.26
CA VAL A 60 7.44 -3.19 -9.43
C VAL A 60 7.87 -2.96 -7.98
N PRO A 61 7.13 -2.15 -7.21
CA PRO A 61 7.42 -2.02 -5.79
C PRO A 61 7.09 -3.32 -5.06
N GLU A 62 7.66 -3.49 -3.87
CA GLU A 62 7.34 -4.63 -3.01
C GLU A 62 5.84 -4.71 -2.68
N TRP A 63 5.39 -5.92 -2.36
CA TRP A 63 3.97 -6.26 -2.22
C TRP A 63 3.20 -5.33 -1.27
N TYR A 64 3.82 -4.88 -0.18
CA TYR A 64 3.24 -3.99 0.81
C TYR A 64 3.05 -2.54 0.31
N PHE A 65 3.70 -2.15 -0.79
CA PHE A 65 3.55 -0.84 -1.42
C PHE A 65 2.59 -0.82 -2.62
N LEU A 66 2.08 -1.97 -3.06
CA LEU A 66 1.25 -2.08 -4.27
C LEU A 66 -0.03 -1.24 -4.22
N ALA A 67 -0.70 -1.16 -3.07
CA ALA A 67 -1.91 -0.36 -2.90
C ALA A 67 -1.65 1.14 -3.13
N TYR A 68 -0.55 1.66 -2.57
CA TYR A 68 -0.13 3.04 -2.74
C TYR A 68 0.34 3.34 -4.17
N TYR A 69 1.05 2.39 -4.78
CA TYR A 69 1.46 2.48 -6.18
C TYR A 69 0.26 2.58 -7.13
N ALA A 70 -0.82 1.85 -6.85
CA ALA A 70 -2.06 1.95 -7.60
C ALA A 70 -2.68 3.35 -7.48
N VAL A 71 -2.73 3.92 -6.27
CA VAL A 71 -3.22 5.30 -6.04
C VAL A 71 -2.43 6.31 -6.86
N LEU A 72 -1.10 6.21 -6.87
CA LEU A 72 -0.22 7.10 -7.64
C LEU A 72 -0.42 6.95 -9.16
N LYS A 73 -0.73 5.75 -9.66
CA LYS A 73 -1.02 5.51 -11.09
C LYS A 73 -2.37 6.03 -11.54
N VAL A 74 -3.37 5.99 -10.67
CA VAL A 74 -4.74 6.41 -11.00
C VAL A 74 -4.84 7.93 -11.13
N ILE A 75 -4.01 8.69 -10.41
CA ILE A 75 -4.06 10.15 -10.39
C ILE A 75 -3.04 10.71 -11.40
N PRO A 76 -3.46 11.30 -12.53
CA PRO A 76 -2.57 11.84 -13.55
C PRO A 76 -2.01 13.23 -13.16
N SER A 77 -1.69 13.44 -11.88
CA SER A 77 -1.10 14.70 -11.39
C SER A 77 -0.02 14.42 -10.34
N LYS A 78 1.12 15.10 -10.45
CA LYS A 78 2.27 14.88 -9.56
C LYS A 78 1.99 15.30 -8.13
N THR A 79 1.37 16.47 -7.94
CA THR A 79 1.06 17.03 -6.61
C THR A 79 -0.18 16.40 -6.00
N GLY A 80 -1.23 16.16 -6.79
CA GLY A 80 -2.46 15.50 -6.31
C GLY A 80 -2.22 14.05 -5.90
N GLY A 81 -1.42 13.31 -6.67
CA GLY A 81 -1.03 11.94 -6.31
C GLY A 81 -0.29 11.89 -4.97
N LEU A 82 0.64 12.80 -4.74
CA LEU A 82 1.37 12.91 -3.47
C LEU A 82 0.44 13.25 -2.30
N LEU A 83 -0.48 14.21 -2.46
CA LEU A 83 -1.41 14.60 -1.41
C LEU A 83 -2.34 13.44 -1.01
N VAL A 84 -2.90 12.73 -1.99
CA VAL A 84 -3.77 11.57 -1.71
C VAL A 84 -2.98 10.42 -1.09
N PHE A 85 -1.74 10.20 -1.53
CA PHE A 85 -0.85 9.24 -0.89
C PHE A 85 -0.64 9.59 0.60
N MET A 86 -0.28 10.84 0.92
CA MET A 86 -0.08 11.29 2.30
C MET A 86 -1.35 11.12 3.16
N LEU A 87 -2.53 11.43 2.59
CA LEU A 87 -3.82 11.22 3.26
C LEU A 87 -4.14 9.74 3.47
N SER A 88 -3.74 8.85 2.55
CA SER A 88 -3.94 7.40 2.70
C SER A 88 -3.05 6.77 3.75
N THR A 89 -1.86 7.32 3.96
CA THR A 89 -0.91 6.86 5.01
C THR A 89 -1.18 7.49 6.37
N CYS A 90 -1.90 8.62 6.41
CA CYS A 90 -2.31 9.31 7.62
C CYS A 90 -3.74 8.90 7.98
N GLN A 91 -3.85 7.72 8.58
CA GLN A 91 -5.12 7.21 9.08
C GLN A 91 -5.10 7.10 10.61
#